data_AF-V9IGV5-F1
#
_entry.id   AF-V9IGV5-F1
#
_cell.length_a   1.000
_cell.length_b   1.000
_cell.length_c   1.000
_cell.angle_alpha   90.00
_cell.angle_beta   90.00
_cell.angle_gamma   90.00
#
_symmetry.space_group_name_H-M   'P 1'
#
loop_
_entity.id
_entity.type
_entity.pdbx_description
1 polymer ?
#
loop_
_entity_poly.entity_id
_entity_poly.type
_entity_poly.pdbx_seq_one_letter_code
_entity_poly.pdbx_strand_id
1 'polypeptide(L)'
;MPRKENTKAKTWERDRRKRMNAYFKTLADLLPPHQEGRKRNKVDILIHASKYIKDLHSRTEELFSAHASEAHKEELARLKKTCNPTFLSYTIIVYSFTRSWYICSSRAGS
;
A
#
# COMPACT_ATOMS: atom_id res chain seq x y z
N MET A 1 4.41 53.05 43.34
CA MET A 1 3.20 52.73 42.56
C MET A 1 3.12 51.22 42.34
N PRO A 2 2.03 50.52 42.69
CA PRO A 2 1.90 49.09 42.38
C PRO A 2 1.65 48.95 40.88
N ARG A 3 2.55 48.25 40.17
CA ARG A 3 2.41 47.99 38.73
C ARG A 3 1.25 47.00 38.58
N LYS A 4 0.17 47.37 37.88
CA LYS A 4 -0.98 46.49 37.58
C LYS A 4 -0.46 45.28 36.79
N GLU A 5 -0.20 44.17 37.48
CA GLU A 5 0.46 43.01 36.90
C GLU A 5 -0.43 42.36 35.82
N ASN A 6 0.14 41.96 34.69
CA ASN A 6 -0.60 41.44 33.52
C ASN A 6 -1.11 39.99 33.69
N THR A 7 -1.68 39.65 34.84
CA THR A 7 -2.05 38.29 35.28
C THR A 7 -2.83 37.48 34.24
N LYS A 8 -3.66 38.13 33.42
CA LYS A 8 -4.39 37.50 32.31
C LYS A 8 -3.47 36.98 31.20
N ALA A 9 -2.47 37.75 30.78
CA ALA A 9 -1.52 37.34 29.74
C ALA A 9 -0.61 36.20 30.23
N LYS A 10 -0.14 36.27 31.48
CA LYS A 10 0.62 35.15 32.10
C LYS A 10 -0.20 33.86 32.16
N THR A 11 -1.48 33.97 32.49
CA THR A 11 -2.41 32.83 32.55
C THR A 11 -2.64 32.22 31.16
N TRP A 12 -2.90 33.07 30.16
CA TRP A 12 -3.08 32.63 28.78
C TRP A 12 -1.86 31.88 28.23
N GLU A 13 -0.65 32.39 28.46
CA GLU A 13 0.58 31.73 27.98
C GLU A 13 0.84 30.40 28.70
N ARG A 14 0.53 30.33 29.99
CA ARG A 14 0.59 29.07 30.74
C ARG A 14 -0.36 28.04 30.14
N ASP A 15 -1.60 28.42 29.88
CA ASP A 15 -2.61 27.50 29.35
C ASP A 15 -2.30 27.10 27.89
N ARG A 16 -1.77 28.03 27.09
CA ARG A 16 -1.24 27.73 25.75
C ARG A 16 -0.12 26.70 25.81
N ARG A 17 0.85 26.85 26.73
CA ARG A 17 1.94 25.87 26.92
C ARG A 17 1.42 24.52 27.42
N LYS A 18 0.41 24.50 28.29
CA LYS A 18 -0.26 23.26 28.71
C LYS A 18 -0.87 22.52 27.51
N ARG A 19 -1.62 23.21 26.65
CA ARG A 19 -2.18 22.63 25.42
C ARG A 19 -1.08 22.12 24.48
N MET A 20 -0.02 22.91 24.29
CA MET A 20 1.12 22.51 23.46
C MET A 20 1.79 21.23 23.98
N ASN A 21 2.02 21.13 25.29
CA ASN A 21 2.61 19.93 25.88
C ASN A 21 1.70 18.70 25.74
N ALA A 22 0.37 18.89 25.76
CA ALA A 22 -0.58 17.82 25.48
C ALA A 22 -0.41 17.29 24.04
N TYR A 23 -0.29 18.18 23.05
CA TYR A 23 -0.05 17.77 21.66
C TYR A 23 1.26 16.99 21.49
N PHE A 24 2.34 17.42 22.14
CA PHE A 24 3.59 16.65 22.12
C PHE A 24 3.46 15.26 22.76
N LYS A 25 2.63 15.14 23.81
CA LYS A 25 2.36 13.83 24.44
C LYS A 25 1.59 12.93 23.48
N THR A 26 0.50 13.43 22.88
CA THR A 26 -0.28 12.68 21.89
C THR A 26 0.58 12.26 20.71
N LEU A 27 1.44 13.15 20.20
CA LEU A 27 2.34 12.82 19.11
C LEU A 27 3.33 11.73 19.53
N ALA A 28 3.90 11.78 20.74
CA ALA A 28 4.80 10.75 21.22
C ALA A 28 4.11 9.38 21.37
N ASP A 29 2.85 9.36 21.81
CA ASP A 29 2.06 8.15 22.02
C ASP A 29 1.73 7.43 20.68
N LEU A 30 1.69 8.16 19.56
CA LEU A 30 1.48 7.60 18.22
C LEU A 30 2.73 6.98 17.60
N LEU A 31 3.91 7.28 18.15
CA LEU A 31 5.16 6.76 17.61
C LEU A 31 5.47 5.38 18.21
N PRO A 32 6.10 4.48 17.43
CA PRO A 32 6.57 3.20 17.94
C PRO A 32 7.39 3.38 19.24
N PRO A 33 7.17 2.56 20.28
CA PRO A 33 7.80 2.73 21.58
C PRO A 33 9.33 2.67 21.49
N HIS A 34 10.00 3.56 22.24
CA HIS A 34 11.46 3.55 22.32
C HIS A 34 11.92 2.46 23.29
N GLN A 35 12.88 1.65 22.87
CA GLN A 35 13.42 0.52 23.63
C GLN A 35 13.98 0.92 25.01
N GLU A 36 14.34 2.19 25.21
CA GLU A 36 15.04 2.66 26.41
C GLU A 36 14.14 3.01 27.60
N GLY A 37 12.81 2.88 27.50
CA GLY A 37 11.87 3.23 28.59
C GLY A 37 11.88 4.72 28.99
N ARG A 38 12.71 5.53 28.33
CA ARG A 38 12.86 6.96 28.58
C ARG A 38 11.88 7.77 27.73
N LYS A 39 11.24 8.78 28.34
CA LYS A 39 10.46 9.78 27.61
C LYS A 39 11.36 10.53 26.62
N ARG A 40 10.96 10.55 25.35
CA ARG A 40 11.64 11.30 24.28
C ARG A 40 11.55 12.81 24.52
N ASN A 41 12.61 13.53 24.16
CA ASN A 41 12.61 14.99 24.18
C ASN A 41 11.74 15.54 23.04
N LYS A 42 11.32 16.80 23.14
CA LYS A 42 10.47 17.43 22.11
C LYS A 42 11.08 17.39 20.71
N VAL A 43 12.38 17.62 20.60
CA VAL A 43 13.10 17.58 19.32
C VAL A 43 13.12 16.15 18.77
N ASP A 44 13.42 15.16 19.61
CA ASP A 44 13.45 13.75 19.21
C ASP A 44 12.07 13.26 18.78
N ILE A 45 11.01 13.71 19.44
CA ILE A 45 9.62 13.43 19.04
C ILE A 45 9.39 13.93 17.60
N LEU A 46 9.83 15.16 17.28
CA LEU A 46 9.64 15.72 15.93
C LEU A 46 10.49 15.00 14.88
N ILE A 47 11.75 14.71 15.18
CA ILE A 47 12.64 13.98 14.27
C ILE A 47 12.07 12.59 13.99
N HIS A 48 11.65 11.87 15.03
CA HIS A 48 11.12 10.52 14.90
C HIS A 48 9.76 10.52 14.20
N ALA A 49 8.89 11.50 14.45
CA ALA A 49 7.64 11.64 13.72
C ALA A 49 7.88 11.88 12.23
N SER A 50 8.80 12.78 11.88
CA SER A 50 9.13 13.05 10.48
C SER A 50 9.66 11.80 9.76
N LYS A 51 10.56 11.05 10.40
CA LYS A 51 11.06 9.78 9.86
C LYS A 51 9.93 8.76 9.71
N TYR A 52 9.14 8.58 10.76
CA TYR A 52 8.07 7.58 10.76
C TYR A 52 6.99 7.86 9.70
N ILE A 53 6.63 9.13 9.48
CA ILE A 53 5.71 9.50 8.39
C ILE A 53 6.28 9.09 7.03
N LYS A 54 7.57 9.35 6.78
CA LYS A 54 8.23 8.94 5.52
C LYS A 54 8.28 7.43 5.35
N ASP A 55 8.57 6.70 6.43
CA ASP A 55 8.59 5.24 6.40
C ASP A 55 7.20 4.66 6.12
N LEU A 56 6.15 5.22 6.73
CA LEU A 56 4.76 4.83 6.48
C LEU A 56 4.36 5.09 5.04
N HIS A 57 4.72 6.25 4.48
CA HIS A 57 4.47 6.54 3.06
C HIS A 57 5.18 5.52 2.16
N SER A 58 6.45 5.26 2.40
CA SER A 58 7.24 4.31 1.58
C SER A 58 6.64 2.90 1.61
N ARG A 59 6.28 2.41 2.80
CA ARG A 59 5.62 1.10 2.96
C ARG A 59 4.27 1.03 2.27
N THR A 60 3.52 2.13 2.27
CA THR A 60 2.21 2.19 1.63
C THR A 60 2.36 2.09 0.11
N GLU A 61 3.30 2.82 -0.48
CA GLU A 61 3.62 2.73 -1.90
C GLU A 61 4.11 1.32 -2.30
N GLU A 62 4.95 0.69 -1.48
CA GLU A 62 5.40 -0.69 -1.69
C GLU A 62 4.23 -1.68 -1.64
N LEU A 63 3.34 -1.57 -0.64
CA LEU A 63 2.18 -2.45 -0.50
C LEU A 63 1.21 -2.29 -1.68
N PHE A 64 0.94 -1.07 -2.14
CA PHE A 64 0.08 -0.83 -3.29
C PHE A 64 0.71 -1.35 -4.59
N SER A 65 2.02 -1.15 -4.77
CA SER A 65 2.76 -1.66 -5.94
C SER A 65 2.83 -3.19 -5.96
N ALA A 66 3.08 -3.81 -4.80
CA ALA A 66 3.10 -5.26 -4.66
C ALA A 66 1.71 -5.86 -4.90
N HIS A 67 0.66 -5.26 -4.32
CA HIS A 67 -0.72 -5.70 -4.54
C HIS A 67 -1.14 -5.62 -6.00
N ALA A 68 -0.75 -4.55 -6.71
CA ALA A 68 -0.97 -4.45 -8.15
C ALA A 68 -0.23 -5.56 -8.91
N SER A 69 1.05 -5.81 -8.60
CA SER A 69 1.84 -6.90 -9.20
C SER A 69 1.20 -8.27 -8.99
N GLU A 70 0.77 -8.60 -7.78
CA GLU A 70 0.15 -9.89 -7.47
C GLU A 70 -1.21 -10.04 -8.16
N ALA A 71 -2.05 -9.00 -8.17
CA ALA A 71 -3.31 -9.02 -8.91
C ALA A 71 -3.09 -9.23 -10.42
N HIS A 72 -2.06 -8.61 -11.01
CA HIS A 72 -1.69 -8.82 -12.41
C HIS A 72 -1.19 -10.25 -12.68
N LYS A 73 -0.42 -10.85 -11.76
CA LYS A 73 0.02 -12.25 -11.88
C LYS A 73 -1.15 -13.22 -11.79
N GLU A 74 -2.09 -12.98 -10.90
CA GLU A 74 -3.28 -13.82 -10.71
C GLU A 74 -4.21 -13.75 -11.92
N GLU A 75 -4.45 -12.57 -12.47
CA GLU A 75 -5.24 -12.41 -13.70
C GLU A 75 -4.54 -13.07 -14.91
N LEU A 76 -3.22 -12.95 -15.02
CA LEU A 76 -2.46 -13.67 -16.05
C LEU A 76 -2.55 -15.19 -15.88
N ALA A 77 -2.51 -15.71 -14.66
CA ALA A 77 -2.69 -17.14 -14.40
C ALA A 77 -4.11 -17.61 -14.77
N ARG A 78 -5.13 -16.80 -14.47
CA ARG A 78 -6.52 -17.06 -14.84
C ARG A 78 -6.70 -17.10 -16.36
N LEU A 79 -6.18 -16.09 -17.06
CA LEU A 79 -6.21 -16.01 -18.53
C LEU A 79 -5.46 -17.17 -19.20
N LYS A 80 -4.29 -17.55 -18.69
CA LYS A 80 -3.56 -18.74 -19.19
C LYS A 80 -4.37 -20.02 -19.00
N LYS A 81 -5.05 -20.17 -17.86
CA LYS A 81 -5.88 -21.34 -17.56
C LYS A 81 -7.09 -21.44 -18.49
N THR A 82 -7.69 -20.32 -18.90
CA THR A 82 -8.83 -20.32 -19.83
C THR A 82 -8.42 -20.42 -21.29
N CYS A 83 -7.28 -19.81 -21.68
CA CYS A 83 -6.80 -19.77 -23.06
C CYS A 83 -6.19 -21.10 -23.52
N ASN A 84 -5.49 -21.83 -22.65
CA ASN A 84 -4.92 -23.15 -23.00
C ASN A 84 -5.97 -24.18 -23.49
N PRO A 85 -7.06 -24.45 -22.75
CA PRO A 85 -8.04 -25.44 -23.19
C PRO A 85 -8.82 -24.98 -24.43
N THR A 86 -9.04 -23.68 -24.61
CA THR A 86 -9.64 -23.16 -25.86
C THR A 86 -8.67 -23.33 -27.04
N PHE A 87 -7.39 -23.02 -26.87
CA PHE A 87 -6.40 -23.18 -27.95
C PHE A 87 -6.23 -24.65 -28.37
N LEU A 88 -6.20 -25.57 -27.40
CA LEU A 88 -6.16 -27.03 -27.65
C LEU A 88 -7.44 -27.53 -28.35
N SER A 89 -8.62 -27.04 -27.98
CA SER A 89 -9.85 -27.46 -28.66
C SER A 89 -9.93 -26.91 -30.09
N TYR A 90 -9.55 -25.66 -30.33
CA TYR A 90 -9.52 -25.08 -31.69
C TYR A 90 -8.55 -25.82 -32.60
N THR A 91 -7.35 -26.13 -32.12
CA THR A 91 -6.37 -26.91 -32.90
C THR A 91 -6.91 -28.30 -33.23
N ILE A 92 -7.45 -29.04 -32.25
CA ILE A 92 -8.05 -30.37 -32.48
C ILE A 92 -9.18 -30.30 -33.51
N ILE A 93 -10.08 -29.31 -33.42
CA ILE A 93 -11.20 -29.15 -34.37
C ILE A 93 -10.66 -28.90 -35.79
N VAL A 94 -9.71 -27.98 -35.95
CA VAL A 94 -9.11 -27.66 -37.26
C VAL A 94 -8.36 -28.86 -37.85
N TYR A 95 -7.59 -29.59 -37.04
CA TYR A 95 -6.91 -30.82 -37.46
C TYR A 95 -7.91 -31.91 -37.88
N SER A 96 -9.01 -32.05 -37.16
CA SER A 96 -10.06 -33.02 -37.48
C SER A 96 -10.75 -32.68 -38.81
N PHE A 97 -11.01 -31.38 -39.03
CA PHE A 97 -11.67 -30.91 -40.24
C PHE A 97 -10.78 -31.03 -41.48
N THR A 98 -9.50 -30.64 -41.37
CA THR A 98 -8.53 -30.77 -42.46
C THR A 98 -8.26 -32.23 -42.81
N ARG A 99 -8.15 -33.11 -41.82
CA ARG A 99 -7.97 -34.55 -42.04
C ARG A 99 -9.18 -35.19 -42.71
N SER A 100 -10.40 -34.82 -42.29
CA SER A 100 -11.64 -35.29 -42.92
C SER A 100 -11.76 -34.79 -44.37
N TRP A 101 -11.46 -33.51 -44.61
CA TRP A 101 -11.42 -32.93 -45.96
C TRP A 101 -10.43 -33.66 -46.87
N TYR A 102 -9.22 -33.93 -46.38
CA TYR A 102 -8.18 -34.63 -47.12
C TYR A 102 -8.60 -36.06 -47.49
N ILE A 103 -9.25 -36.77 -46.57
CA ILE A 103 -9.79 -38.12 -46.82
C ILE A 103 -10.89 -38.08 -47.89
N CYS A 104 -11.80 -37.10 -47.81
CA CYS A 104 -12.88 -36.95 -48.81
C CYS A 104 -12.34 -36.55 -50.19
N SER A 105 -11.34 -35.65 -50.27
CA SER A 105 -10.67 -35.32 -51.54
C SER A 105 -9.92 -36.50 -52.14
N SER A 106 -9.28 -37.33 -51.32
CA SER A 106 -8.55 -38.51 -51.79
C SER A 106 -9.46 -39.61 -52.35
N ARG A 107 -10.72 -39.68 -51.88
CA ARG A 107 -11.74 -40.62 -52.42
C ARG A 107 -12.44 -40.12 -53.68
N ALA A 108 -12.45 -38.81 -53.94
CA ALA A 108 -13.12 -38.23 -55.10
C ALA A 108 -12.24 -38.20 -56.37
N GLY A 109 -10.96 -38.57 -56.27
CA GLY A 109 -9.99 -38.55 -57.38
C GLY A 109 -9.56 -39.92 -57.90
N SER A 110 -10.31 -41.00 -57.64
CA SER A 110 -10.10 -42.35 -58.21
C SER A 110 -11.31 -42.80 -59.02
#